data_AF-A0A0L6JXA1-F1
#
_entry.id   AF-A0A0L6JXA1-F1
#
_cell.length_a   1.000
_cell.length_b   1.000
_cell.length_c   1.000
_cell.angle_alpha   90.00
_cell.angle_beta   90.00
_cell.angle_gamma   90.00
#
_symmetry.space_group_name_H-M   'P 1'
#
loop_
_entity.id
_entity.type
_entity.pdbx_description
1 polymer ?
#
loop_
_entity_poly.entity_id
_entity_poly.type
_entity_poly.pdbx_seq_one_letter_code
_entity_poly.pdbx_strand_id
1 'polypeptide(L)'
;MSNNKNINDYTEFENTVKAYIKLGSAKLQNDLVQTSQAIHSIAENKTKCFMKNMDKGLDKEEREYLTSLILSGMHQAFCYGYGIGKIENDSFYGLLFPT
;
A
#
# COMPACT_ATOMS: atom_id res chain seq x y z
N MET A 1 9.04 -28.54 23.50
CA MET A 1 7.81 -27.71 23.60
C MET A 1 8.01 -26.23 23.25
N SER A 2 9.23 -25.73 22.97
CA SER A 2 9.44 -24.30 22.61
C SER A 2 9.14 -23.90 21.16
N ASN A 3 9.18 -24.83 20.19
CA ASN A 3 9.00 -24.49 18.76
C ASN A 3 7.57 -24.05 18.41
N ASN A 4 6.55 -24.53 19.12
CA ASN A 4 5.15 -24.19 18.80
C ASN A 4 4.76 -22.76 19.19
N LYS A 5 5.38 -22.21 20.24
CA LYS A 5 5.08 -20.85 20.71
C LYS A 5 5.60 -19.79 19.73
N ASN A 6 6.85 -19.95 19.28
CA ASN A 6 7.49 -19.04 18.32
C ASN A 6 6.78 -19.02 16.95
N ILE A 7 6.28 -20.18 16.49
CA ILE A 7 5.50 -20.27 15.24
C ILE A 7 4.16 -19.54 15.37
N ASN A 8 3.51 -19.65 16.53
CA ASN A 8 2.24 -18.99 16.80
C ASN A 8 2.39 -17.46 16.81
N ASP A 9 3.42 -16.95 17.49
CA ASP A 9 3.69 -15.51 17.60
C ASP A 9 4.00 -14.89 16.22
N TYR A 10 4.78 -15.58 15.38
CA TYR A 10 5.05 -15.14 14.00
C TYR A 10 3.77 -15.12 13.14
N THR A 11 2.93 -16.14 13.28
CA THR A 11 1.66 -16.24 12.55
C THR A 11 0.69 -15.14 12.96
N GLU A 12 0.62 -14.83 14.26
CA GLU A 12 -0.19 -13.73 14.80
C GLU A 12 0.29 -12.37 14.29
N PHE A 13 1.61 -12.14 14.27
CA PHE A 13 2.20 -10.95 13.67
C PHE A 13 1.83 -10.81 12.20
N GLU A 14 2.03 -11.86 11.40
CA GLU A 14 1.72 -11.85 9.97
C GLU A 14 0.23 -11.56 9.71
N ASN A 15 -0.66 -12.16 10.51
CA ASN A 15 -2.10 -11.90 10.43
C ASN A 15 -2.45 -10.45 10.76
N THR A 16 -1.79 -9.86 11.76
CA THR A 16 -1.97 -8.46 12.14
C THR A 16 -1.50 -7.52 11.04
N VAL A 17 -0.32 -7.75 10.47
CA VAL A 17 0.20 -7.00 9.31
C VAL A 17 -0.79 -7.05 8.15
N LYS A 18 -1.27 -8.25 7.79
CA LYS A 18 -2.26 -8.43 6.72
C LYS A 18 -3.57 -7.69 7.02
N ALA A 19 -4.03 -7.70 8.26
CA ALA A 19 -5.23 -6.97 8.67
C ALA A 19 -5.07 -5.46 8.49
N TYR A 20 -3.93 -4.89 8.89
CA TYR A 20 -3.67 -3.47 8.69
C TYR A 20 -3.48 -3.08 7.23
N ILE A 21 -2.86 -3.91 6.39
CA ILE A 21 -2.78 -3.67 4.94
C ILE A 21 -4.21 -3.63 4.34
N LYS A 22 -5.08 -4.58 4.71
CA LYS A 22 -6.48 -4.59 4.26
C LYS A 22 -7.24 -3.36 4.73
N LEU A 23 -7.03 -2.94 5.97
CA LEU A 23 -7.61 -1.71 6.50
C LEU A 23 -7.14 -0.47 5.73
N GLY A 24 -5.84 -0.39 5.41
CA GLY A 24 -5.28 0.68 4.58
C GLY A 24 -5.96 0.76 3.22
N SER A 25 -6.20 -0.39 2.58
CA SER A 25 -6.95 -0.47 1.32
C SER A 25 -8.38 0.05 1.47
N ALA A 26 -9.12 -0.43 2.48
CA ALA A 26 -10.48 0.02 2.73
C ALA A 26 -10.55 1.52 3.02
N LYS A 27 -9.59 2.06 3.79
CA LYS A 27 -9.50 3.50 4.05
C LYS A 27 -9.21 4.31 2.80
N LEU A 28 -8.29 3.83 1.95
CA LEU A 28 -7.95 4.54 0.72
C LEU A 28 -9.18 4.67 -0.20
N GLN A 29 -10.03 3.64 -0.24
CA GLN A 29 -11.22 3.61 -1.08
C GLN A 29 -12.39 4.41 -0.51
N ASN A 30 -12.60 4.35 0.82
CA ASN A 30 -13.82 4.89 1.43
C ASN A 30 -13.61 6.22 2.16
N ASP A 31 -12.49 6.35 2.87
CA ASP A 31 -12.26 7.47 3.80
C ASP A 31 -11.34 8.54 3.20
N LEU A 32 -10.43 8.14 2.31
CA LEU A 32 -9.38 8.98 1.75
C LEU A 32 -9.57 9.17 0.24
N VAL A 33 -10.81 9.43 -0.18
CA VAL A 33 -11.18 9.60 -1.59
C VAL A 33 -10.30 10.63 -2.30
N GLN A 34 -9.98 11.74 -1.65
CA GLN A 34 -9.10 12.78 -2.21
C GLN A 34 -7.67 12.26 -2.43
N THR A 35 -7.15 11.44 -1.51
CA THR A 35 -5.84 10.79 -1.65
C THR A 35 -5.87 9.80 -2.82
N SER A 36 -6.93 9.00 -2.95
CA SER A 36 -7.11 8.07 -4.07
C SER A 36 -7.14 8.81 -5.41
N GLN A 37 -7.88 9.92 -5.50
CA GLN A 37 -7.90 10.78 -6.69
C GLN A 37 -6.52 11.39 -6.99
N ALA A 38 -5.80 11.85 -5.97
CA ALA A 38 -4.45 12.37 -6.14
C ALA A 38 -3.48 11.29 -6.65
N ILE A 39 -3.57 10.06 -6.14
CA ILE A 39 -2.78 8.93 -6.63
C ILE A 39 -3.10 8.67 -8.12
N HIS A 40 -4.38 8.68 -8.50
CA HIS A 40 -4.78 8.52 -9.91
C HIS A 40 -4.16 9.60 -10.79
N SER A 41 -4.26 10.88 -10.41
CA SER A 41 -3.64 11.98 -11.15
C SER A 41 -2.11 11.85 -11.26
N ILE A 42 -1.46 11.35 -10.21
CA ILE A 42 -0.02 11.07 -10.25
C ILE A 42 0.29 9.92 -11.22
N ALA A 43 -0.51 8.85 -11.22
CA ALA A 43 -0.33 7.73 -12.14
C ALA A 43 -0.46 8.17 -13.61
N GLU A 44 -1.48 8.97 -13.93
CA GLU A 44 -1.65 9.55 -15.28
C GLU A 44 -0.47 10.43 -15.68
N ASN A 45 0.04 11.25 -14.76
CA ASN A 45 1.21 12.09 -15.00
C ASN A 45 2.45 11.23 -15.27
N LYS A 46 2.67 10.17 -14.47
CA LYS A 46 3.78 9.23 -14.67
C LYS A 46 3.70 8.52 -16.03
N THR A 47 2.51 8.14 -16.48
CA THR A 47 2.30 7.60 -17.85
C THR A 47 2.72 8.60 -18.92
N LYS A 48 2.32 9.89 -18.78
CA LYS A 48 2.74 10.94 -19.72
C LYS A 48 4.25 11.16 -19.72
N CYS A 49 4.88 11.16 -18.53
CA CYS A 49 6.32 11.26 -18.39
C CYS A 49 7.06 10.07 -19.02
N PHE A 50 6.53 8.86 -18.87
CA PHE A 50 7.08 7.67 -19.51
C PHE A 50 7.07 7.80 -21.04
N MET A 51 5.92 8.18 -21.63
CA MET A 51 5.81 8.37 -23.08
C MET A 51 6.82 9.41 -23.59
N LYS A 52 6.96 10.53 -22.86
CA LYS A 52 7.92 11.59 -23.19
C LYS A 52 9.38 11.12 -23.11
N ASN A 53 9.74 10.40 -22.05
CA ASN A 53 11.12 9.99 -21.81
C ASN A 53 11.57 8.85 -22.72
N MET A 54 10.64 7.96 -23.09
CA MET A 54 10.91 6.82 -23.98
C MET A 54 10.77 7.17 -25.46
N ASP A 55 10.39 8.42 -25.77
CA ASP A 55 10.03 8.88 -27.12
C ASP A 55 9.06 7.89 -27.83
N LYS A 56 8.12 7.33 -27.05
CA LYS A 56 7.21 6.29 -27.50
C LYS A 56 5.77 6.75 -27.37
N GLY A 57 5.09 6.80 -28.50
CA GLY A 57 3.64 6.90 -28.54
C GLY A 57 3.00 5.62 -28.00
N LEU A 58 1.98 5.78 -27.17
CA LEU A 58 1.10 4.71 -26.75
C LEU A 58 -0.31 5.06 -27.24
N ASP A 59 -1.04 4.08 -27.75
CA ASP A 59 -2.45 4.25 -28.06
C ASP A 59 -3.31 4.40 -26.79
N LYS A 60 -4.62 4.52 -26.94
CA LYS A 60 -5.51 4.71 -25.79
C LYS A 60 -5.47 3.52 -24.82
N GLU A 61 -5.53 2.31 -25.35
CA GLU A 61 -5.60 1.09 -24.54
C GLU A 61 -4.28 0.86 -23.81
N GLU A 62 -3.15 1.05 -24.50
CA GLU A 62 -1.83 0.95 -23.90
C GLU A 62 -1.62 1.97 -22.78
N ARG A 63 -2.09 3.22 -22.96
CA ARG A 63 -2.01 4.26 -21.91
C ARG A 63 -2.87 3.92 -20.70
N GLU A 64 -4.08 3.43 -20.91
CA GLU A 64 -4.99 3.01 -19.84
C GLU A 64 -4.40 1.84 -19.06
N TYR A 65 -3.83 0.85 -19.78
CA TYR A 65 -3.14 -0.28 -19.17
C TYR A 65 -1.94 0.17 -18.33
N LEU A 66 -1.05 1.00 -18.88
CA LEU A 66 0.12 1.49 -18.15
C LEU A 66 -0.27 2.32 -16.93
N THR A 67 -1.30 3.17 -17.05
CA THR A 67 -1.81 3.97 -15.94
C THR A 67 -2.37 3.07 -14.83
N SER A 68 -3.14 2.04 -15.19
CA SER A 68 -3.67 1.06 -14.25
C SER A 68 -2.56 0.28 -13.52
N LEU A 69 -1.49 -0.08 -14.22
CA LEU A 69 -0.33 -0.75 -13.65
C LEU A 69 0.38 0.13 -12.61
N ILE A 70 0.64 1.40 -12.95
CA ILE A 70 1.25 2.37 -12.03
C ILE A 70 0.34 2.63 -10.83
N LEU A 71 -0.96 2.83 -11.07
CA LEU A 71 -1.97 3.04 -10.03
C LEU A 71 -2.01 1.88 -9.04
N SER A 72 -2.02 0.64 -9.54
CA SER A 72 -2.02 -0.56 -8.71
C SER A 72 -0.77 -0.64 -7.82
N GLY A 73 0.41 -0.32 -8.37
CA GLY A 73 1.64 -0.26 -7.60
C GLY A 73 1.62 0.83 -6.52
N MET A 74 1.09 2.00 -6.83
CA MET A 74 0.97 3.10 -5.87
C MET A 74 -0.03 2.78 -4.74
N HIS A 75 -1.18 2.18 -5.07
CA HIS A 75 -2.14 1.70 -4.07
C HIS A 75 -1.51 0.64 -3.16
N GLN A 76 -0.78 -0.31 -3.73
CA GLN A 76 -0.08 -1.32 -2.97
C GLN A 76 0.92 -0.67 -2.01
N ALA A 77 1.77 0.23 -2.49
CA ALA A 77 2.75 0.94 -1.66
C ALA A 77 2.07 1.71 -0.51
N PHE A 78 0.95 2.39 -0.77
CA PHE A 78 0.16 3.05 0.27
C PHE A 78 -0.31 2.06 1.34
N CYS A 79 -0.90 0.93 0.94
CA CYS A 79 -1.46 -0.04 1.89
C CYS A 79 -0.37 -0.69 2.76
N TYR A 80 0.79 -1.01 2.17
CA TYR A 80 1.94 -1.51 2.94
C TYR A 80 2.48 -0.45 3.90
N GLY A 81 2.62 0.80 3.45
CA GLY A 81 3.05 1.91 4.31
C GLY A 81 2.09 2.14 5.48
N TYR A 82 0.78 2.06 5.25
CA TYR A 82 -0.22 2.12 6.31
C TYR A 82 -0.09 0.94 7.29
N GLY A 83 0.09 -0.28 6.76
CA GLY A 83 0.27 -1.48 7.56
C GLY A 83 1.48 -1.41 8.50
N ILE A 84 2.64 -1.06 7.95
CA ILE A 84 3.88 -0.89 8.70
C ILE A 84 3.74 0.20 9.76
N GLY A 85 3.20 1.37 9.38
CA GLY A 85 3.03 2.48 10.33
C GLY A 85 2.11 2.14 11.50
N LYS A 86 1.10 1.28 11.31
CA LYS A 86 0.29 0.76 12.41
C LYS A 86 1.05 -0.18 13.34
N ILE A 87 1.85 -1.09 12.79
CA ILE A 87 2.68 -2.02 13.57
C ILE A 87 3.72 -1.28 14.40
N GLU A 88 4.41 -0.31 13.80
CA GLU A 88 5.41 0.51 14.48
C GLU A 88 4.78 1.28 15.64
N ASN A 89 3.60 1.85 15.41
CA ASN A 89 2.83 2.56 16.40
C ASN A 89 2.46 1.66 17.59
N ASP A 90 1.91 0.48 17.34
CA ASP A 90 1.50 -0.45 18.40
C ASP A 90 2.71 -0.97 19.20
N SER A 91 3.83 -1.26 18.50
CA SER A 91 5.09 -1.64 19.14
C SER A 91 5.64 -0.52 20.03
N PHE A 92 5.59 0.73 19.55
CA PHE A 92 6.07 1.89 20.29
C PHE A 92 5.22 2.21 21.53
N TYR A 93 3.88 2.13 21.43
CA TYR A 93 3.00 2.30 22.58
C TYR A 93 3.14 1.17 23.60
N GLY A 94 3.35 -0.08 23.15
CA GLY A 94 3.64 -1.20 24.04
C GLY A 94 4.94 -1.02 24.84
N LEU A 95 5.91 -0.29 24.31
CA LEU A 95 7.15 0.06 25.02
C LEU A 95 6.97 1.23 26.01
N LEU A 96 6.14 2.21 25.69
CA LEU A 96 5.92 3.39 26.54
C LEU A 96 4.93 3.15 27.69
N PHE A 97 3.96 2.26 27.50
CA PHE A 97 2.92 1.96 28.48
C PHE A 97 2.78 0.44 28.68
N PRO A 98 3.78 -0.24 29.25
CA PRO A 98 3.65 -1.66 29.57
C PRO A 98 2.60 -1.85 30.67
N THR A 99 1.60 -2.69 30.41
CA THR A 99 0.57 -3.13 31.37
C THR A 99 1.13 -4.09 32.41
#